data_AF-A0A0P6YEP3-F1
#
_entry.id   AF-A0A0P6YEP3-F1
#
_cell.length_a   1.000
_cell.length_b   1.000
_cell.length_c   1.000
_cell.angle_alpha   90.00
_cell.angle_beta   90.00
_cell.angle_gamma   90.00
#
_symmetry.space_group_name_H-M   'P 1'
#
loop_
_entity.id
_entity.type
_entity.pdbx_description
1 polymer ?
#
loop_
_entity_poly.entity_id
_entity_poly.type
_entity_poly.pdbx_seq_one_letter_code
_entity_poly.pdbx_strand_id
1 'polypeptide(L)'
;MDAYLDIETTWQRTISVIGIYLPQRGTIQLVGAGVSDVNLYAALAGVETIFTFNGASFDLPIIYKALGADLKREFVHCDLLRECRRQNLRGGLKIVEQKIGIARSTHGLDGRDALRLWQAYESYNDQAALDLLLRYNRDDIINLPRLRCYLHKVKEPDLHPHVTIWHASEQSLLSPLSDEEQ
;
A
#
# COMPACT_ATOMS: atom_id res chain seq x y z
N MET A 1 -18.85 0.59 2.49
CA MET A 1 -17.63 0.62 3.34
C MET A 1 -16.48 1.26 2.59
N ASP A 2 -15.44 1.73 3.30
CA ASP A 2 -14.23 2.29 2.70
C ASP A 2 -13.16 1.21 2.54
N ALA A 3 -12.46 1.21 1.41
CA ALA A 3 -11.29 0.40 1.14
C ALA A 3 -10.08 1.27 0.80
N TYR A 4 -8.90 0.83 1.22
CA TYR A 4 -7.62 1.49 0.94
C TYR A 4 -6.77 0.53 0.11
N LEU A 5 -6.41 0.94 -1.10
CA LEU A 5 -5.83 0.05 -2.10
C LEU A 5 -4.50 0.61 -2.59
N ASP A 6 -3.55 -0.30 -2.77
CA ASP A 6 -2.23 -0.06 -3.36
C ASP A 6 -1.75 -1.32 -4.10
N ILE A 7 -0.98 -1.16 -5.17
CA ILE A 7 -0.38 -2.29 -5.90
C ILE A 7 1.15 -2.24 -5.92
N GLU A 8 1.73 -3.43 -5.91
CA GLU A 8 3.12 -3.63 -6.33
C GLU A 8 3.16 -4.15 -7.76
N THR A 9 4.26 -3.83 -8.46
CA THR A 9 4.46 -4.28 -9.83
C THR A 9 5.78 -5.03 -9.99
N THR A 10 5.96 -5.63 -11.16
CA THR A 10 7.22 -6.21 -11.61
C THR A 10 7.99 -5.22 -12.50
N TRP A 11 9.22 -5.56 -12.87
CA TRP A 11 9.99 -4.78 -13.86
C TRP A 11 9.26 -4.65 -15.21
N GLN A 12 8.40 -5.61 -15.56
CA GLN A 12 7.59 -5.63 -16.77
C GLN A 12 6.25 -4.88 -16.62
N ARG A 13 6.02 -4.22 -15.48
CA ARG A 13 4.78 -3.51 -15.15
C ARG A 13 3.55 -4.43 -15.15
N THR A 14 3.73 -5.69 -14.79
CA THR A 14 2.64 -6.59 -14.37
C THR A 14 2.41 -6.45 -12.87
N ILE A 15 1.23 -6.80 -12.38
CA ILE A 15 0.91 -6.72 -10.95
C ILE A 15 1.52 -7.92 -10.23
N SER A 16 2.30 -7.66 -9.18
CA SER A 16 2.84 -8.70 -8.28
C SER A 16 1.98 -8.86 -7.03
N VAL A 17 1.53 -7.75 -6.45
CA VAL A 17 0.68 -7.73 -5.25
C VAL A 17 -0.44 -6.71 -5.42
N ILE A 18 -1.65 -7.05 -4.99
CA ILE A 18 -2.71 -6.09 -4.70
C ILE A 18 -2.96 -6.10 -3.19
N GLY A 19 -2.70 -4.98 -2.53
CA GLY A 19 -3.03 -4.75 -1.14
C GLY A 19 -4.37 -4.05 -1.00
N ILE A 20 -5.20 -4.53 -0.07
CA ILE A 20 -6.49 -3.91 0.26
C ILE A 20 -6.64 -3.90 1.78
N TYR A 21 -6.77 -2.72 2.37
CA TYR A 21 -7.15 -2.56 3.77
C TYR A 21 -8.60 -2.13 3.89
N LEU A 22 -9.36 -2.88 4.69
CA LEU A 22 -10.75 -2.62 5.04
C LEU A 22 -10.79 -2.42 6.56
N PRO A 23 -11.13 -1.23 7.09
CA PRO A 23 -11.13 -1.01 8.54
C PRO A 23 -11.98 -2.03 9.31
N GLN A 24 -13.02 -2.56 8.68
CA GLN A 24 -13.92 -3.56 9.28
C GLN A 24 -13.44 -5.02 9.14
N ARG A 25 -12.46 -5.32 8.28
CA ARG A 25 -12.04 -6.70 7.97
C ARG A 25 -10.53 -6.95 8.07
N GLY A 26 -9.72 -5.91 8.20
CA GLY A 26 -8.27 -6.01 8.18
C GLY A 26 -7.70 -5.92 6.77
N THR A 27 -6.52 -6.50 6.58
CA THR A 27 -5.75 -6.46 5.34
C THR A 27 -5.96 -7.72 4.51
N ILE A 28 -6.18 -7.57 3.21
CA ILE A 28 -6.18 -8.64 2.21
C ILE A 28 -5.04 -8.33 1.23
N GLN A 29 -4.21 -9.31 0.94
CA GLN A 29 -3.12 -9.17 -0.04
C GLN A 29 -3.19 -10.32 -1.05
N LEU A 30 -3.45 -9.99 -2.31
CA LEU A 30 -3.47 -10.93 -3.43
C LEU A 30 -2.07 -10.97 -4.04
N VAL A 31 -1.49 -12.16 -4.20
CA VAL A 31 -0.07 -12.31 -4.57
C VAL A 31 0.07 -13.20 -5.80
N GLY A 32 0.80 -12.75 -6.82
CA GLY A 32 1.11 -13.52 -8.02
C GLY A 32 -0.14 -14.12 -8.66
N ALA A 33 -0.22 -15.45 -8.73
CA ALA A 33 -1.37 -16.18 -9.28
C ALA A 33 -2.70 -15.91 -8.54
N GLY A 34 -2.67 -15.41 -7.30
CA GLY A 34 -3.85 -14.96 -6.58
C GLY A 34 -4.42 -13.63 -7.09
N VAL A 35 -3.67 -12.88 -7.90
CA VAL A 35 -4.14 -11.64 -8.53
C VAL A 35 -5.08 -12.01 -9.69
N SER A 36 -6.37 -11.90 -9.44
CA SER A 36 -7.43 -12.09 -10.42
C SER A 36 -8.57 -11.10 -10.17
N ASP A 37 -9.39 -10.86 -11.18
CA ASP A 37 -10.64 -10.10 -11.07
C ASP A 37 -11.57 -10.73 -10.02
N VAL A 38 -11.74 -12.05 -10.05
CA VAL A 38 -12.59 -12.79 -9.09
C VAL A 38 -12.18 -12.52 -7.64
N ASN A 39 -10.88 -12.67 -7.34
CA ASN A 39 -10.38 -12.44 -5.97
C ASN A 39 -10.43 -10.96 -5.59
N LEU A 40 -10.17 -10.05 -6.54
CA LEU A 40 -10.26 -8.61 -6.33
C LEU A 40 -11.69 -8.19 -5.96
N TYR A 41 -12.69 -8.62 -6.73
CA TYR A 41 -14.09 -8.29 -6.45
C TYR A 41 -14.62 -8.97 -5.19
N ALA A 42 -14.15 -10.19 -4.88
CA ALA A 42 -14.47 -10.83 -3.60
C ALA A 42 -13.91 -10.01 -2.42
N ALA A 43 -12.68 -9.53 -2.51
CA ALA A 43 -12.08 -8.67 -1.49
C ALA A 43 -12.82 -7.31 -1.35
N LEU A 44 -13.31 -6.75 -2.46
CA LEU A 44 -14.05 -5.49 -2.49
C LEU A 44 -15.56 -5.62 -2.22
N ALA A 45 -16.06 -6.81 -1.84
CA ALA A 45 -17.49 -7.02 -1.61
C ALA A 45 -18.05 -6.13 -0.48
N GLY A 46 -18.99 -5.24 -0.83
CA GLY A 46 -19.61 -4.26 0.08
C GLY A 46 -18.83 -2.94 0.22
N VAL A 47 -17.77 -2.74 -0.56
CA VAL A 47 -17.05 -1.47 -0.66
C VAL A 47 -17.86 -0.49 -1.51
N GLU A 48 -17.88 0.77 -1.08
CA GLU A 48 -18.52 1.88 -1.79
C GLU A 48 -17.46 2.88 -2.28
N THR A 49 -16.45 3.13 -1.44
CA THR A 49 -15.37 4.09 -1.73
C THR A 49 -14.01 3.42 -1.67
N ILE A 50 -13.21 3.63 -2.71
CA ILE A 50 -11.81 3.22 -2.78
C ILE A 50 -10.91 4.45 -2.63
N PHE A 51 -10.01 4.40 -1.67
CA PHE A 51 -8.94 5.36 -1.44
C PHE A 51 -7.61 4.79 -1.95
N THR A 52 -6.83 5.63 -2.62
CA THR A 52 -5.48 5.29 -3.13
C THR A 52 -4.55 6.48 -2.93
N PHE A 53 -3.23 6.27 -3.06
CA PHE A 53 -2.28 7.36 -3.22
C PHE A 53 -1.71 7.37 -4.64
N ASN A 54 -2.08 8.36 -5.47
CA ASN A 54 -1.73 8.42 -6.90
C ASN A 54 -2.37 7.32 -7.77
N GLY A 55 -3.34 6.57 -7.25
CA GLY A 55 -3.95 5.45 -7.97
C GLY A 55 -4.71 5.82 -9.22
N ALA A 56 -5.18 7.07 -9.35
CA ALA A 56 -5.80 7.54 -10.58
C ALA A 56 -4.82 7.53 -11.78
N SER A 57 -3.52 7.66 -11.52
CA SER A 57 -2.49 7.76 -12.56
C SER A 57 -1.61 6.50 -12.66
N PHE A 58 -1.74 5.57 -11.72
CA PHE A 58 -0.88 4.40 -11.62
C PHE A 58 -1.69 3.11 -11.39
N ASP A 59 -2.20 2.91 -10.17
CA ASP A 59 -2.83 1.67 -9.72
C ASP A 59 -4.04 1.25 -10.58
N LEU A 60 -5.04 2.13 -10.69
CA LEU A 60 -6.30 1.80 -11.36
C LEU A 60 -6.12 1.54 -12.87
N PRO A 61 -5.34 2.34 -13.62
CA PRO A 61 -5.02 2.01 -15.01
C PRO A 61 -4.31 0.66 -15.19
N ILE A 62 -3.42 0.29 -14.27
CA ILE A 62 -2.70 -1.00 -14.33
C ILE A 62 -3.65 -2.16 -14.02
N ILE A 63 -4.50 -2.03 -12.99
CA ILE A 63 -5.56 -2.99 -12.66
C ILE A 63 -6.51 -3.19 -13.83
N TYR A 64 -7.00 -2.11 -14.44
CA TYR A 64 -7.89 -2.19 -15.59
C TYR A 64 -7.22 -2.93 -16.77
N LYS A 65 -5.96 -2.60 -17.07
CA LYS A 65 -5.23 -3.25 -18.16
C LYS A 65 -4.99 -4.75 -17.90
N ALA A 66 -4.68 -5.12 -16.66
CA ALA A 66 -4.34 -6.48 -16.30
C ALA A 66 -5.57 -7.38 -16.12
N LEU A 67 -6.64 -6.85 -15.54
CA LEU A 67 -7.78 -7.64 -15.05
C LEU A 67 -9.11 -7.27 -15.72
N GLY A 68 -9.16 -6.20 -16.52
CA GLY A 68 -10.42 -5.68 -17.09
C GLY A 68 -11.33 -5.00 -16.07
N ALA A 69 -10.91 -4.90 -14.80
CA ALA A 69 -11.68 -4.31 -13.71
C ALA A 69 -11.60 -2.77 -13.75
N ASP A 70 -12.71 -2.10 -14.09
CA ASP A 70 -12.79 -0.64 -14.16
C ASP A 70 -13.25 -0.07 -12.81
N LEU A 71 -12.37 -0.21 -11.80
CA LEU A 71 -12.67 0.19 -10.42
C LEU A 71 -13.04 1.68 -10.30
N LYS A 72 -12.52 2.53 -11.18
CA LYS A 72 -12.82 3.96 -11.16
C LYS A 72 -14.26 4.26 -11.60
N ARG A 73 -14.82 3.42 -12.49
CA ARG A 73 -16.21 3.53 -12.94
C ARG A 73 -17.18 2.87 -11.96
N GLU A 74 -16.73 1.82 -11.27
CA GLU A 74 -17.58 0.96 -10.45
C GLU A 74 -17.68 1.41 -8.98
N PHE A 75 -16.69 2.16 -8.49
CA PHE A 75 -16.64 2.65 -7.11
C PHE A 75 -16.47 4.18 -7.06
N VAL A 76 -16.86 4.78 -5.94
CA VAL A 76 -16.42 6.15 -5.64
C VAL A 76 -14.90 6.10 -5.42
N HIS A 77 -14.15 6.95 -6.11
CA HIS A 77 -12.69 6.96 -6.02
C HIS A 77 -12.16 8.26 -5.42
N CYS A 78 -11.33 8.13 -4.39
CA CYS A 78 -10.62 9.22 -3.74
C CYS A 78 -9.10 9.02 -3.86
N ASP A 79 -8.42 9.96 -4.54
CA ASP A 79 -6.97 9.96 -4.70
C ASP A 79 -6.32 10.94 -3.69
N LEU A 80 -5.71 10.39 -2.65
CA LEU A 80 -5.14 11.16 -1.54
C LEU A 80 -3.94 12.00 -1.97
N LEU A 81 -3.21 11.65 -3.03
CA LEU A 81 -2.14 12.50 -3.55
C LEU A 81 -2.70 13.86 -3.98
N ARG A 82 -3.89 13.89 -4.58
CA ARG A 82 -4.54 15.13 -5.02
C ARG A 82 -4.95 15.98 -3.82
N GLU A 83 -5.41 15.36 -2.74
CA GLU A 83 -5.74 16.04 -1.50
C GLU A 83 -4.49 16.60 -0.80
N CYS A 84 -3.41 15.81 -0.70
CA CYS A 84 -2.12 16.28 -0.21
C CYS A 84 -1.64 17.53 -0.96
N ARG A 85 -1.72 17.51 -2.30
CA ARG A 85 -1.31 18.65 -3.13
C ARG A 85 -2.12 19.92 -2.85
N ARG A 86 -3.43 19.80 -2.58
CA ARG A 86 -4.28 20.95 -2.19
C ARG A 86 -3.87 21.55 -0.85
N GLN A 87 -3.27 20.75 0.03
CA GLN A 87 -2.76 21.18 1.35
C GLN A 87 -1.24 21.41 1.35
N ASN A 88 -0.62 21.56 0.18
CA ASN A 88 0.81 21.77 0.01
C ASN A 88 1.73 20.66 0.57
N LEU A 89 1.20 19.46 0.80
CA LEU A 89 1.98 18.26 1.08
C LEU A 89 2.47 17.67 -0.25
N ARG A 90 3.79 17.73 -0.47
CA ARG A 90 4.45 17.29 -1.70
C ARG A 90 5.39 16.12 -1.44
N GLY A 91 5.44 15.19 -2.40
CA GLY A 91 6.27 13.99 -2.38
C GLY A 91 5.47 12.74 -2.73
N GLY A 92 6.15 11.59 -2.78
CA GLY A 92 5.50 10.28 -2.73
C GLY A 92 4.93 9.98 -1.34
N LEU A 93 4.17 8.90 -1.21
CA LEU A 93 3.46 8.52 0.03
C LEU A 93 4.38 8.56 1.25
N LYS A 94 5.52 7.86 1.18
CA LYS A 94 6.52 7.80 2.27
C LYS A 94 7.05 9.14 2.72
N ILE A 95 7.31 10.04 1.77
CA ILE A 95 7.79 11.40 2.08
C ILE A 95 6.69 12.17 2.81
N VAL A 96 5.42 12.00 2.40
CA VAL A 96 4.28 12.63 3.06
C VAL A 96 4.08 12.05 4.46
N GLU A 97 4.10 10.72 4.61
CA GLU A 97 3.99 10.02 5.89
C GLU A 97 5.03 10.50 6.90
N GLN A 98 6.31 10.56 6.49
CA GLN A 98 7.40 11.04 7.33
C GLN A 98 7.16 12.48 7.79
N LYS A 99 6.69 13.37 6.90
CA LYS A 99 6.40 14.77 7.24
C LYS A 99 5.30 14.93 8.27
N ILE A 100 4.38 13.97 8.35
CA ILE A 100 3.23 14.01 9.27
C ILE A 100 3.37 13.03 10.45
N GLY A 101 4.54 12.39 10.60
CA GLY A 101 4.85 11.53 11.74
C GLY A 101 4.25 10.12 11.68
N ILE A 102 3.84 9.65 10.49
CA ILE A 102 3.44 8.26 10.28
C ILE A 102 4.71 7.42 10.11
N ALA A 103 4.97 6.54 11.07
CA ALA A 103 6.08 5.59 11.02
C ALA A 103 5.73 4.35 10.18
N ARG A 104 6.78 3.66 9.73
CA ARG A 104 6.70 2.46 8.88
C ARG A 104 7.55 1.35 9.46
N SER A 105 7.08 0.11 9.29
CA SER A 105 7.87 -1.10 9.54
C SER A 105 9.01 -1.25 8.55
N THR A 106 8.77 -0.82 7.31
CA THR A 106 9.70 -0.94 6.19
C THR A 106 10.42 0.37 5.92
N HIS A 107 10.82 1.08 6.98
CA HIS A 107 11.59 2.31 6.82
C HIS A 107 12.88 2.05 6.02
N GLY A 108 13.26 3.02 5.18
CA GLY A 108 14.43 2.91 4.31
C GLY A 108 14.14 2.24 2.97
N LEU A 109 13.08 1.42 2.84
CA LEU A 109 12.74 0.82 1.55
C LEU A 109 12.07 1.82 0.61
N ASP A 110 12.42 1.77 -0.68
CA ASP A 110 11.79 2.52 -1.76
C ASP A 110 10.98 1.61 -2.72
N GLY A 111 10.38 2.20 -3.76
CA GLY A 111 9.61 1.41 -4.74
C GLY A 111 10.49 0.54 -5.66
N ARG A 112 11.78 0.83 -5.77
CA ARG A 112 12.74 0.00 -6.51
C ARG A 112 13.14 -1.22 -5.69
N ASP A 113 13.19 -1.10 -4.37
CA ASP A 113 13.40 -2.24 -3.49
C ASP A 113 12.24 -3.24 -3.58
N ALA A 114 10.99 -2.76 -3.66
CA ALA A 114 9.83 -3.63 -3.89
C ALA A 114 9.97 -4.47 -5.18
N LEU A 115 10.47 -3.88 -6.28
CA LEU A 115 10.75 -4.60 -7.53
C LEU A 115 11.83 -5.68 -7.34
N ARG A 116 12.89 -5.38 -6.59
CA ARG A 116 13.97 -6.34 -6.30
C ARG A 116 13.50 -7.49 -5.42
N LEU A 117 12.68 -7.20 -4.40
CA LEU A 117 12.11 -8.20 -3.51
C LEU A 117 11.22 -9.18 -4.28
N TRP A 118 10.36 -8.67 -5.17
CA TRP A 118 9.57 -9.54 -6.05
C TRP A 118 10.47 -10.41 -6.94
N GLN A 119 11.48 -9.81 -7.58
CA GLN A 119 12.40 -10.53 -8.44
C GLN A 119 13.16 -11.65 -7.71
N ALA A 120 13.60 -11.40 -6.47
CA ALA A 120 14.26 -12.39 -5.64
C ALA A 120 13.32 -13.56 -5.32
N TYR A 121 12.07 -13.26 -4.94
CA TYR A 121 11.04 -14.28 -4.73
C TYR A 121 10.78 -15.10 -6.01
N GLU A 122 10.55 -14.45 -7.15
CA GLU A 122 10.21 -15.14 -8.40
C GLU A 122 11.37 -15.98 -8.94
N SER A 123 12.61 -15.50 -8.80
CA SER A 123 13.80 -16.16 -9.38
C SER A 123 14.38 -17.26 -8.48
N TYR A 124 14.28 -17.09 -7.16
CA TYR A 124 14.97 -17.93 -6.18
C TYR A 124 14.04 -18.55 -5.13
N ASN A 125 12.72 -18.32 -5.24
CA ASN A 125 11.73 -18.73 -4.24
C ASN A 125 12.02 -18.17 -2.82
N ASP A 126 12.65 -17.00 -2.75
CA ASP A 126 13.02 -16.33 -1.51
C ASP A 126 11.78 -15.85 -0.74
N GLN A 127 11.39 -16.62 0.28
CA GLN A 127 10.22 -16.31 1.11
C GLN A 127 10.43 -15.08 1.99
N ALA A 128 11.67 -14.82 2.43
CA ALA A 128 11.95 -13.66 3.26
C ALA A 128 11.80 -12.35 2.45
N ALA A 129 12.20 -12.39 1.17
CA ALA A 129 11.95 -11.28 0.25
C ALA A 129 10.46 -11.03 0.04
N LEU A 130 9.66 -12.10 -0.14
CA LEU A 130 8.21 -11.98 -0.24
C LEU A 130 7.59 -11.41 1.04
N ASP A 131 7.98 -11.91 2.21
CA ASP A 131 7.48 -11.43 3.51
C ASP A 131 7.79 -9.94 3.73
N LEU A 132 8.97 -9.48 3.31
CA LEU A 132 9.33 -8.08 3.38
C LEU A 132 8.53 -7.23 2.37
N LEU A 133 8.30 -7.71 1.15
CA LEU A 133 7.43 -7.06 0.17
C LEU A 133 5.99 -6.93 0.69
N LEU A 134 5.46 -7.97 1.32
CA LEU A 134 4.11 -7.95 1.88
C LEU A 134 4.00 -7.00 3.07
N ARG A 135 5.05 -6.87 3.90
CA ARG A 135 5.10 -5.83 4.93
C ARG A 135 5.13 -4.42 4.34
N TYR A 136 5.89 -4.23 3.27
CA TYR A 136 5.99 -2.96 2.56
C TYR A 136 4.62 -2.51 2.02
N ASN A 137 3.96 -3.38 1.26
CA ASN A 137 2.64 -3.09 0.70
C ASN A 137 1.58 -2.94 1.80
N ARG A 138 1.73 -3.69 2.91
CA ARG A 138 0.86 -3.54 4.08
C ARG A 138 0.99 -2.14 4.69
N ASP A 139 2.21 -1.64 4.88
CA ASP A 139 2.43 -0.27 5.37
C ASP A 139 1.72 0.75 4.47
N ASP A 140 1.80 0.60 3.15
CA ASP A 140 1.13 1.52 2.21
C ASP A 140 -0.38 1.54 2.43
N ILE A 141 -1.05 0.38 2.48
CA ILE A 141 -2.53 0.32 2.62
C ILE A 141 -3.04 0.70 4.02
N ILE A 142 -2.33 0.37 5.10
CA ILE A 142 -2.78 0.68 6.46
C ILE A 142 -2.51 2.14 6.84
N ASN A 143 -1.58 2.82 6.15
CA ASN A 143 -1.28 4.21 6.42
C ASN A 143 -2.18 5.19 5.64
N LEU A 144 -2.77 4.79 4.50
CA LEU A 144 -3.74 5.63 3.80
C LEU A 144 -4.92 6.14 4.66
N PRO A 145 -5.57 5.35 5.53
CA PRO A 145 -6.61 5.88 6.44
C PRO A 145 -6.05 6.93 7.40
N ARG A 146 -4.81 6.76 7.88
CA ARG A 146 -4.14 7.68 8.79
C ARG A 146 -3.85 9.01 8.09
N LEU A 147 -3.34 8.92 6.85
CA LEU A 147 -3.14 10.08 5.98
C LEU A 147 -4.46 10.80 5.70
N ARG A 148 -5.53 10.07 5.38
CA ARG A 148 -6.87 10.65 5.21
C ARG A 148 -7.34 11.38 6.47
N CYS A 149 -7.21 10.76 7.65
CA CYS A 149 -7.59 11.39 8.91
C CYS A 149 -6.82 12.69 9.17
N TYR A 150 -5.50 12.69 8.90
CA TYR A 150 -4.68 13.89 8.96
C TYR A 150 -5.19 14.99 8.01
N LEU A 151 -5.43 14.65 6.74
CA LEU A 151 -5.91 15.59 5.72
C LEU A 151 -7.29 16.17 6.07
N HIS A 152 -8.17 15.38 6.66
CA HIS A 152 -9.53 15.79 7.01
C HIS A 152 -9.64 16.39 8.40
N LYS A 153 -8.53 16.42 9.16
CA LYS A 153 -8.46 16.90 10.55
C LYS A 153 -9.46 16.20 11.46
N VAL A 154 -9.65 14.89 11.23
CA VAL A 154 -10.49 14.03 12.05
C VAL A 154 -9.63 13.08 12.87
N LYS A 155 -10.16 12.63 14.00
CA LYS A 155 -9.48 11.66 14.84
C LYS A 155 -9.25 10.36 14.06
N GLU A 156 -8.08 9.77 14.20
CA GLU A 156 -7.78 8.44 13.67
C GLU A 156 -8.69 7.41 14.35
N PRO A 157 -9.44 6.60 13.58
CA PRO A 157 -10.21 5.50 14.16
C PRO A 157 -9.26 4.40 14.65
N ASP A 158 -9.72 3.59 15.59
CA ASP A 158 -9.01 2.36 15.94
C ASP A 158 -8.87 1.50 14.68
N LEU A 159 -7.65 1.08 14.35
CA LEU A 159 -7.43 0.14 13.26
C LEU A 159 -8.01 -1.23 13.63
N HIS A 160 -8.23 -2.05 12.62
CA HIS A 160 -8.69 -3.43 12.82
C HIS A 160 -7.76 -4.15 13.82
N PRO A 161 -8.28 -4.93 14.80
CA PRO A 161 -7.48 -5.49 15.91
C PRO A 161 -6.26 -6.35 15.55
N HIS A 162 -6.16 -6.79 14.29
CA HIS A 162 -5.05 -7.59 13.78
C HIS A 162 -4.02 -6.79 12.98
N VAL A 163 -4.17 -5.46 12.91
CA VAL A 163 -3.19 -4.57 12.29
C VAL A 163 -2.27 -4.02 13.36
N THR A 164 -0.97 -4.30 13.21
CA THR A 164 0.07 -3.72 14.06
C THR A 164 0.51 -2.37 13.50
N ILE A 165 0.40 -1.32 14.31
CA ILE A 165 0.93 0.00 13.99
C ILE A 165 2.36 0.09 14.48
N TRP A 166 3.23 0.64 13.64
CA TRP A 166 4.59 0.98 14.03
C TRP A 166 4.61 2.40 14.57
N HIS A 167 5.21 2.56 15.74
CA HIS A 167 5.40 3.86 16.38
C HIS A 167 6.81 4.39 16.11
N ALA A 168 6.93 5.71 16.00
CA ALA A 168 8.24 6.36 15.77
C ALA A 168 9.27 6.03 16.87
N SER A 169 8.83 5.74 18.10
CA SER A 169 9.71 5.28 19.20
C SER A 169 10.33 3.91 18.96
N GLU A 170 9.69 3.06 18.16
CA GLU A 170 10.20 1.72 17.81
C GLU A 170 11.22 1.81 16.66
N GLN A 171 11.13 2.86 15.85
CA GLN A 171 12.01 3.12 14.72
C GLN A 171 13.43 3.54 15.13
N SER A 172 13.59 4.20 16.29
CA SER A 172 14.91 4.56 16.84
C SER A 172 15.66 3.37 17.46
N LEU A 173 15.00 2.23 17.67
CA LEU A 173 15.61 1.02 18.24
C LEU A 173 16.15 0.06 17.17
N LEU A 174 15.81 0.28 15.90
CA LEU A 174 16.36 -0.45 14.78
C LEU A 174 17.63 0.26 14.30
N SER A 175 18.79 -0.31 14.61
CA SER A 175 20.08 0.08 14.04
C SER A 175 19.96 0.11 12.50
N PRO A 176 20.61 1.04 11.80
CA PRO A 176 20.77 0.89 10.36
C PRO A 176 21.42 -0.48 10.11
N LEU A 177 20.79 -1.31 9.27
CA LEU A 177 21.42 -2.50 8.72
C LEU A 177 22.78 -2.03 8.19
N SER A 178 23.85 -2.56 8.78
CA SER A 178 25.21 -2.23 8.41
C SER A 178 25.38 -2.50 6.92
N ASP A 179 25.85 -1.50 6.19
CA ASP A 179 26.47 -1.67 4.88
C ASP A 179 27.73 -2.53 5.05
N GLU A 180 27.55 -3.84 5.13
CA GLU A 180 28.60 -4.83 4.86
C GLU A 180 28.10 -5.69 3.70
N GLU A 181 28.56 -5.34 2.50
CA GLU A 181 29.02 -6.24 1.42
C GLU A 181 28.96 -5.55 0.03
N GLN A 182 29.93 -4.67 -0.24
CA GLN A 182 30.84 -4.70 -1.40
C GLN A 182 31.75 -3.48 -1.46
#